data_AF-A0A2M6Y3G4-F1
#
_entry.id   AF-A0A2M6Y3G4-F1
#
_cell.length_a   1.000
_cell.length_b   1.000
_cell.length_c   1.000
_cell.angle_alpha   90.00
_cell.angle_beta   90.00
_cell.angle_gamma   90.00
#
_symmetry.space_group_name_H-M   'P 1'
#
loop_
_entity.id
_entity.type
_entity.pdbx_description
1 polymer ?
#
loop_
_entity_poly.entity_id
_entity_poly.type
_entity_poly.pdbx_seq_one_letter_code
_entity_poly.pdbx_strand_id
1 'polypeptide(L)'
;MPELSRTLPSEDRLVLLPKNPGVLFAFWQFSASREEAFISSALGGEVELRLFHSEDKAQVSALKAAWKSGKAYLEVPAQGRSYTAALYALRSGEWEKLLESNPVSSPAAAGMAEERAYASLEFHKRVHL
;
A
#
# COMPACT_ATOMS: atom_id res chain seq x y z
N MET A 1 -27.63 -23.51 2.50
CA MET A 1 -26.99 -22.45 1.70
C MET A 1 -25.46 -22.64 1.78
N PRO A 2 -24.82 -23.51 0.96
CA PRO A 2 -23.38 -23.70 1.00
C PRO A 2 -22.72 -23.10 -0.25
N GLU A 3 -22.58 -21.77 -0.30
CA GLU A 3 -21.88 -21.06 -1.40
C GLU A 3 -20.84 -20.09 -0.84
N LEU A 4 -20.27 -20.37 0.35
CA LEU A 4 -19.24 -19.54 0.98
C LEU A 4 -17.86 -20.21 1.00
N SER A 5 -17.75 -21.45 0.54
CA SER A 5 -16.51 -22.24 0.55
C SER A 5 -15.94 -22.50 -0.84
N ARG A 6 -16.42 -21.80 -1.86
CA ARG A 6 -15.81 -21.84 -3.18
C ARG A 6 -14.48 -21.09 -3.10
N THR A 7 -13.38 -21.84 -3.05
CA THR A 7 -12.04 -21.32 -3.25
C THR A 7 -12.04 -20.61 -4.61
N LEU A 8 -12.10 -19.29 -4.57
CA LEU A 8 -11.96 -18.47 -5.77
C LEU A 8 -10.61 -18.84 -6.40
N PRO A 9 -10.53 -18.98 -7.74
CA PRO A 9 -9.24 -19.12 -8.39
C PRO A 9 -8.36 -17.96 -7.96
N SER A 10 -7.07 -18.22 -7.75
CA SER A 10 -6.08 -17.20 -7.41
C SER A 10 -6.04 -16.20 -8.57
N GLU A 11 -6.84 -15.14 -8.51
CA GLU A 11 -6.78 -14.06 -9.48
C GLU A 11 -5.60 -13.16 -9.15
N ASP A 12 -5.00 -12.55 -10.18
CA ASP A 12 -3.97 -11.54 -9.96
C ASP A 12 -4.60 -10.36 -9.19
N ARG A 13 -4.01 -9.98 -8.05
CA ARG A 13 -4.53 -8.91 -7.21
C ARG A 13 -3.41 -8.10 -6.61
N LEU A 14 -3.59 -6.78 -6.57
CA LEU A 14 -2.79 -5.86 -5.78
C LEU A 14 -3.74 -5.06 -4.87
N VAL A 15 -3.45 -5.06 -3.57
CA VAL A 15 -4.23 -4.33 -2.56
C VAL A 15 -3.30 -3.42 -1.78
N LEU A 16 -3.75 -2.19 -1.56
CA LEU A 16 -3.04 -1.21 -0.75
C LEU A 16 -3.90 -0.89 0.49
N LEU A 17 -3.31 -1.05 1.66
CA LEU A 17 -3.97 -0.85 2.96
C LEU A 17 -3.20 0.18 3.79
N PRO A 18 -3.89 1.05 4.53
CA PRO A 18 -3.23 1.94 5.46
C PRO A 18 -2.76 1.13 6.67
N LYS A 19 -1.48 1.29 7.06
CA LYS A 19 -0.94 0.66 8.27
C LYS A 19 -0.78 1.68 9.39
N ASN A 20 0.06 2.68 9.17
CA ASN A 20 0.37 3.76 10.12
C ASN A 20 0.44 5.09 9.36
N PRO A 21 0.37 6.26 10.04
CA PRO A 21 0.79 7.51 9.43
C PRO A 21 2.21 7.37 8.87
N GLY A 22 2.40 7.67 7.59
CA GLY A 22 3.72 7.53 6.94
C GLY A 22 4.00 6.17 6.29
N VAL A 23 3.17 5.13 6.52
CA VAL A 23 3.42 3.78 5.97
C VAL A 23 2.16 3.12 5.43
N LEU A 24 2.22 2.69 4.17
CA LEU A 24 1.22 1.86 3.52
C LEU A 24 1.70 0.42 3.42
N PHE A 25 0.78 -0.52 3.57
CA PHE A 25 1.01 -1.93 3.34
C PHE A 25 0.50 -2.30 1.94
N ALA A 26 1.37 -2.90 1.13
CA ALA A 26 1.01 -3.46 -0.15
C ALA A 26 1.02 -4.98 -0.07
N PHE A 27 -0.04 -5.59 -0.58
CA PHE A 27 -0.17 -7.03 -0.75
C PHE A 27 -0.43 -7.34 -2.21
N TRP A 28 0.28 -8.30 -2.77
CA TRP A 28 -0.02 -8.82 -4.10
C TRP A 28 -0.08 -10.33 -4.10
N GLN A 29 -0.92 -10.84 -4.98
CA GLN A 29 -1.09 -12.24 -5.27
C GLN A 29 -1.14 -12.41 -6.78
N PHE A 30 -0.54 -13.48 -7.26
CA PHE A 30 -0.53 -13.85 -8.66
C PHE A 30 -1.33 -15.13 -8.87
N SER A 31 -1.92 -15.25 -10.05
CA SER A 31 -2.49 -16.48 -10.57
C SER A 31 -1.39 -17.46 -10.93
N ALA A 32 -1.74 -18.75 -10.97
CA ALA A 32 -0.82 -19.80 -11.38
C ALA A 32 -0.15 -19.49 -12.73
N SER A 33 -0.92 -18.94 -13.69
CA SER A 33 -0.39 -18.54 -15.00
C SER A 33 0.68 -17.45 -14.92
N ARG A 34 0.51 -16.49 -14.00
CA ARG A 34 1.45 -15.39 -13.80
C ARG A 34 2.69 -15.85 -13.03
N GLU A 35 2.51 -16.70 -12.03
CA GLU A 35 3.63 -17.35 -11.33
C GLU A 35 4.47 -18.19 -12.29
N GLU A 36 3.84 -18.94 -13.19
CA GLU A 36 4.53 -19.71 -14.23
C GLU A 36 5.35 -18.80 -15.17
N ALA A 37 4.84 -17.60 -15.49
CA ALA A 37 5.60 -16.62 -16.27
C ALA A 37 6.87 -16.13 -15.54
N PHE A 38 6.84 -15.99 -14.22
CA PHE A 38 8.03 -15.69 -13.42
C PHE A 38 8.99 -16.89 -13.31
N ILE A 39 8.45 -18.10 -13.16
CA ILE A 39 9.25 -19.34 -13.04
C ILE A 39 9.94 -19.69 -14.36
N SER A 40 9.24 -19.54 -15.48
CA SER A 40 9.78 -19.76 -16.84
C SER A 40 10.72 -18.64 -17.31
N SER A 41 10.98 -17.63 -16.48
CA SER A 41 11.79 -16.45 -16.82
C SER A 41 11.26 -15.61 -17.98
N ALA A 42 9.96 -15.75 -18.31
CA ALA A 42 9.27 -14.84 -19.23
C ALA A 42 9.08 -13.44 -18.60
N LEU A 43 9.01 -13.39 -17.26
CA LEU A 43 9.10 -12.19 -16.43
C LEU A 43 10.37 -12.24 -15.57
N GLY A 44 10.94 -11.07 -15.29
CA GLY A 44 12.11 -10.94 -14.42
C GLY A 44 11.84 -11.40 -12.99
N GLY A 45 12.87 -11.89 -12.30
CA GLY A 45 12.78 -12.42 -10.94
C GLY A 45 12.44 -11.39 -9.85
N GLU A 46 12.24 -10.13 -10.22
CA GLU A 46 11.89 -9.04 -9.32
C GLU A 46 10.64 -8.30 -9.84
N VAL A 47 9.90 -7.73 -8.90
CA VAL A 47 8.82 -6.79 -9.18
C VAL A 47 9.19 -5.42 -8.64
N GLU A 48 8.74 -4.38 -9.32
CA GLU A 48 8.90 -3.00 -8.88
C GLU A 48 7.54 -2.42 -8.53
N LEU A 49 7.37 -2.09 -7.26
CA LEU A 49 6.17 -1.48 -6.73
C LEU A 49 6.35 0.04 -6.78
N ARG A 50 5.58 0.71 -7.62
CA ARG A 50 5.59 2.16 -7.77
C ARG A 50 4.37 2.76 -7.09
N LEU A 51 4.59 3.73 -6.23
CA LEU A 51 3.55 4.49 -5.55
C LEU A 51 3.28 5.78 -6.29
N PHE A 52 2.01 6.12 -6.46
CA PHE A 52 1.55 7.33 -7.12
C PHE A 52 0.57 8.08 -6.22
N HIS A 53 0.58 9.41 -6.32
CA HIS A 53 -0.51 10.22 -5.80
C HIS A 53 -1.77 10.00 -6.66
N SER A 54 -2.92 9.79 -6.02
CA SER A 54 -4.15 9.50 -6.77
C SER A 54 -4.68 10.68 -7.58
N GLU A 55 -4.34 11.92 -7.19
CA GLU A 55 -4.86 13.14 -7.82
C GLU A 55 -4.10 13.52 -9.10
N ASP A 56 -2.77 13.65 -9.00
CA ASP A 56 -1.91 14.11 -10.10
C ASP A 56 -1.19 12.96 -10.82
N LYS A 57 -1.33 11.72 -10.34
CA LYS A 57 -0.60 10.53 -10.81
C LYS A 57 0.92 10.70 -10.77
N ALA A 58 1.43 11.63 -9.96
CA ALA A 58 2.86 11.80 -9.78
C ALA A 58 3.45 10.61 -9.04
N GLN A 59 4.57 10.08 -9.53
CA GLN A 59 5.27 8.99 -8.86
C GLN A 59 5.93 9.52 -7.59
N VAL A 60 5.64 8.85 -6.47
CA VAL A 60 6.08 9.22 -5.13
C VAL A 60 7.31 8.43 -4.74
N SER A 61 7.28 7.12 -4.96
CA SER A 61 8.36 6.21 -4.60
C SER A 61 8.31 4.95 -5.46
N ALA A 62 9.43 4.24 -5.52
CA ALA A 62 9.52 2.92 -6.14
C ALA A 62 10.32 2.00 -5.23
N LEU A 63 9.85 0.76 -5.08
CA LEU A 63 10.49 -0.26 -4.27
C LEU A 63 10.58 -1.56 -5.06
N LYS A 64 11.79 -2.11 -5.17
CA LYS A 64 12.00 -3.44 -5.75
C LYS A 64 11.83 -4.51 -4.67
N ALA A 65 11.16 -5.59 -5.03
CA ALA A 65 10.96 -6.75 -4.16
C ALA A 65 11.01 -8.04 -4.98
N ALA A 66 11.34 -9.15 -4.32
CA ALA A 66 11.19 -10.47 -4.91
C ALA A 66 9.70 -10.73 -5.20
N TRP A 67 9.37 -11.23 -6.39
CA TRP A 67 7.97 -11.47 -6.78
C TRP A 67 7.23 -12.41 -5.81
N LYS A 68 7.96 -13.34 -5.18
CA LYS A 68 7.46 -14.31 -4.19
C LYS A 68 7.17 -13.72 -2.80
N SER A 69 7.57 -12.49 -2.49
CA SER A 69 7.34 -11.95 -1.13
C SER A 69 5.85 -11.75 -0.84
N GLY A 70 5.05 -11.47 -1.87
CA GLY A 70 3.60 -11.24 -1.81
C GLY A 70 3.21 -9.98 -1.01
N LYS A 71 4.18 -9.24 -0.48
CA LYS A 71 3.96 -8.07 0.36
C LYS A 71 5.16 -7.15 0.41
N ALA A 72 4.89 -5.87 0.66
CA ALA A 72 5.87 -4.84 0.94
C ALA A 72 5.29 -3.72 1.81
N TYR A 73 6.18 -2.91 2.36
CA TYR A 73 5.82 -1.66 3.05
C TYR A 73 6.34 -0.49 2.22
N LEU A 74 5.47 0.48 1.97
CA LEU A 74 5.78 1.68 1.22
C LEU A 74 5.71 2.88 2.15
N GLU A 75 6.76 3.70 2.14
CA GLU A 75 6.76 4.98 2.85
C GLU A 75 5.98 6.03 2.03
N VAL A 76 5.16 6.81 2.74
CA VAL A 76 4.43 7.95 2.15
C VAL A 76 4.96 9.26 2.70
N PRO A 77 5.35 10.21 1.82
CA PRO A 77 5.93 11.49 2.25
C PRO A 77 4.89 12.47 2.80
N ALA A 78 3.63 12.39 2.33
CA ALA A 78 2.56 13.30 2.76
C ALA A 78 1.40 12.52 3.40
N GLN A 79 1.14 12.79 4.67
CA GLN A 79 0.00 12.23 5.39
C GLN A 79 -1.31 12.86 4.91
N GLY A 80 -2.44 12.15 5.03
CA GLY A 80 -3.75 12.68 4.64
C GLY A 80 -4.02 12.75 3.13
N ARG A 81 -3.08 12.29 2.28
CA ARG A 81 -3.28 12.19 0.82
C ARG A 81 -3.71 10.78 0.40
N SER A 82 -4.35 10.71 -0.77
CA SER A 82 -4.71 9.45 -1.43
C SER A 82 -3.59 8.97 -2.34
N TYR A 83 -3.34 7.66 -2.31
CA TYR A 83 -2.30 6.99 -3.04
C TYR A 83 -2.83 5.76 -3.78
N THR A 84 -2.25 5.46 -4.92
CA THR A 84 -2.41 4.21 -5.67
C THR A 84 -1.04 3.59 -5.91
N ALA A 85 -0.96 2.26 -5.87
CA ALA A 85 0.26 1.54 -6.20
C ALA A 85 0.07 0.77 -7.51
N ALA A 86 1.13 0.68 -8.31
CA ALA A 86 1.17 -0.22 -9.45
C ALA A 86 2.40 -1.11 -9.36
N LEU A 87 2.19 -2.39 -9.68
CA LEU A 87 3.22 -3.41 -9.65
C LEU A 87 3.71 -3.66 -11.07
N TYR A 88 5.01 -3.53 -11.28
CA TYR A 88 5.67 -3.73 -12.56
C TYR A 88 6.55 -4.98 -12.50
N ALA A 89 6.72 -5.64 -13.63
CA ALA A 89 7.72 -6.67 -13.82
C ALA A 89 8.53 -6.41 -15.09
N LEU A 90 9.77 -6.87 -15.10
CA LEU A 90 10.62 -6.74 -16.28
C LEU A 90 10.23 -7.81 -17.31
N ARG A 91 9.91 -7.40 -18.53
CA ARG A 91 9.71 -8.29 -19.68
C ARG A 91 10.55 -7.79 -20.84
N SER A 92 11.42 -8.63 -21.38
CA SER A 92 12.26 -8.27 -22.54
C SER A 92 13.08 -6.98 -22.37
N GLY A 93 13.47 -6.67 -21.12
CA GLY A 93 14.25 -5.45 -20.80
C GLY A 93 13.42 -4.21 -20.51
N GLU A 94 12.09 -4.26 -20.61
CA GLU A 94 11.19 -3.15 -20.30
C GLU A 94 10.31 -3.45 -19.09
N TRP A 95 10.01 -2.42 -18.29
CA TRP A 95 9.11 -2.53 -17.14
C TRP A 95 7.66 -2.45 -17.59
N GLU A 96 6.95 -3.57 -17.52
CA GLU A 96 5.53 -3.67 -17.86
C GLU A 96 4.67 -3.61 -16.60
N LYS A 97 3.60 -2.81 -16.63
CA LYS A 97 2.62 -2.74 -15.53
C LYS A 97 1.80 -4.03 -15.51
N LEU A 98 1.86 -4.79 -14.41
CA LEU A 98 1.09 -6.00 -14.22
C LEU A 98 -0.24 -5.74 -13.51
N LEU A 99 -0.18 -4.98 -12.42
CA LEU A 99 -1.32 -4.77 -11.52
C LEU A 99 -1.38 -3.33 -11.03
N GLU A 100 -2.57 -2.92 -10.65
CA GLU A 100 -2.85 -1.62 -10.05
C GLU A 100 -3.75 -1.83 -8.83
N SER A 101 -3.48 -1.10 -7.75
CA SER A 101 -4.18 -1.25 -6.48
C SER A 101 -5.47 -0.45 -6.45
N ASN A 102 -6.31 -0.75 -5.46
CA ASN A 102 -7.30 0.22 -5.00
C ASN A 102 -6.61 1.54 -4.55
N PRO A 103 -7.28 2.70 -4.69
CA PRO A 103 -6.84 3.91 -4.02
C PRO A 103 -6.96 3.75 -2.51
N VAL A 104 -6.04 4.35 -1.76
CA VAL A 104 -6.05 4.37 -0.30
C VAL A 104 -5.64 5.74 0.22
N SER A 105 -6.33 6.21 1.25
CA SER A 105 -5.90 7.42 1.97
C SER A 105 -4.90 7.06 3.06
N SER A 106 -3.75 7.74 3.08
CA SER A 106 -2.85 7.65 4.23
C SER A 106 -3.56 8.26 5.45
N PRO A 107 -3.58 7.58 6.60
CA PRO A 107 -4.07 8.18 7.84
C PRO A 107 -3.31 9.48 8.10
N ALA A 108 -4.03 10.54 8.46
CA ALA A 108 -3.42 11.71 9.06
C ALA A 108 -2.92 11.32 10.46
N ALA A 109 -1.74 11.81 10.88
CA ALA A 109 -1.39 11.75 12.29
C ALA A 109 -2.41 12.60 13.07
N ALA A 110 -3.31 11.95 13.81
CA ALA A 110 -4.23 12.66 14.68
C ALA A 110 -3.43 13.38 15.79
N GLY A 111 -3.55 14.71 15.85
CA GLY A 111 -3.43 15.54 17.06
C GLY A 111 -2.32 15.22 18.06
N MET A 112 -1.05 15.26 17.67
CA MET A 112 0.08 15.14 18.63
C MET A 112 0.85 16.45 18.90
N ALA A 113 0.27 17.62 18.60
CA ALA A 113 0.90 18.90 18.97
C ALA A 113 -0.02 19.87 19.73
N GLU A 114 -1.27 20.09 19.31
CA GLU A 114 -2.05 21.21 19.85
C GLU A 114 -3.14 20.83 20.87
N GLU A 115 -3.71 19.61 20.85
CA GLU A 115 -4.77 19.23 21.79
C GLU A 115 -4.27 18.85 23.19
N ARG A 116 -3.01 18.43 23.34
CA ARG A 116 -2.45 18.11 24.67
C ARG A 116 -2.18 19.35 25.53
N ALA A 117 -2.00 20.52 24.91
CA ALA A 117 -1.78 21.76 25.64
C ALA A 117 -3.08 22.32 26.24
N TYR A 118 -4.22 22.10 25.57
CA TYR A 118 -5.49 22.68 26.02
C TYR A 118 -6.18 21.85 27.11
N ALA A 119 -6.05 20.51 27.08
CA ALA A 119 -6.71 19.64 28.06
C ALA A 119 -6.08 19.66 29.47
N SER A 120 -4.83 20.11 29.62
CA SER A 120 -4.16 20.18 30.94
C SER A 120 -4.34 21.52 31.66
N LEU A 121 -4.83 22.57 30.99
CA LEU A 121 -5.00 23.89 31.62
C LEU A 121 -6.37 24.06 32.31
N GLU A 122 -7.40 23.29 31.92
CA GLU A 122 -8.73 23.43 32.52
C GLU A 122 -8.91 22.66 33.84
N PHE A 123 -8.02 21.71 34.15
CA PHE A 123 -8.14 20.89 35.37
C PHE A 123 -7.65 21.57 36.66
N HIS A 124 -6.92 22.69 36.59
CA HIS A 124 -6.35 23.35 37.78
C HIS A 124 -7.15 24.54 38.33
N LYS A 125 -8.34 24.85 37.81
CA LYS A 125 -9.09 26.06 38.20
C LYS A 125 -10.33 25.86 39.08
N ARG A 126 -10.43 24.78 39.87
CA ARG A 126 -11.45 24.68 40.93
C ARG A 126 -10.98 23.94 42.17
N VAL A 127 -10.19 24.60 43.01
CA VAL A 127 -10.35 24.53 44.48
C VAL A 127 -9.83 25.86 45.06
N HIS A 128 -10.74 26.70 45.54
CA HIS A 128 -10.63 27.54 46.74
C HIS A 128 -11.83 28.50 46.77
N LEU A 129 -12.86 28.12 47.53
CA LEU A 129 -13.39 28.84 48.70
C LEU A 129 -14.62 28.09 49.22
#